data_AF-A0A1J5X5D6-F1
#
_entry.id   AF-A0A1J5X5D6-F1
#
_cell.length_a   1.000
_cell.length_b   1.000
_cell.length_c   1.000
_cell.angle_alpha   90.00
_cell.angle_beta   90.00
_cell.angle_gamma   90.00
#
_symmetry.space_group_name_H-M   'P 1'
#
loop_
_entity.id
_entity.type
_entity.pdbx_description
1 polymer ?
#
loop_
_entity_poly.entity_id
_entity_poly.type
_entity_poly.pdbx_seq_one_letter_code
_entity_poly.pdbx_strand_id
1 'polypeptide(L)'
;EITPNTTVSDIEMELLDVKRQEILRDMGRRGVHVAPEHLEETTERRRLEQSENSGTIQPRLVDSLVLTIAELSAGPVLLGPETTVYLPDMWLSDALFFRLLEKTKVVLGGTVSLFKHLGRKKCIREGMDVEYEEEVRLSPAIKNNTLFRENVAGLPDKSIYLWGVKSLTLKDHTVNLLPKLKLHEDNETEELWLDAELREHVSSILGAKDSSIWLGKVRKLRLERHAINLLPKLKLHEDNETEELWLDAELGEHVSSILTAKDSSIWLGRVKSLQLYQHAVNTLPKLKLHEDNVMDVCLSAWDREYVSEILVKKDNSIWLGKVKSLTLKGHAVNLLPKLKLHEDSEIEELYLYAWQREYVSEILVKKDNSIWLGKVKSLTLKGNAVNLLPKLKLHEDSEIEKFYLDTESGGDVSFILWAKDSSIWLGKVKKSLKLYGYAASTLPKLKLHEDNETEELWLDAKKEECVSSILSAGDRSIWLGRVKSLRLEFYAISILPKLRLHEDNVMDSLEIVNVSRDMLQKGFFSNTIELARSALEVLFPSKTG
;
A
#
# COMPACT_ATOMS: atom_id res chain seq x y z
N GLU A 1 -5.70 -40.08 17.30
CA GLU A 1 -7.16 -40.12 17.07
C GLU A 1 -7.87 -39.21 18.06
N ILE A 2 -8.98 -38.59 17.66
CA ILE A 2 -9.85 -37.77 18.53
C ILE A 2 -11.25 -38.40 18.47
N THR A 3 -11.90 -38.78 19.57
CA THR A 3 -12.94 -38.04 20.36
C THR A 3 -13.68 -39.06 21.26
N PRO A 4 -14.60 -38.71 22.20
CA PRO A 4 -14.68 -37.56 23.14
C PRO A 4 -15.08 -37.96 24.60
N ASN A 5 -14.92 -37.01 25.54
CA ASN A 5 -15.61 -36.85 26.84
C ASN A 5 -15.52 -37.96 27.92
N THR A 6 -14.55 -37.84 28.83
CA THR A 6 -14.78 -37.97 30.29
C THR A 6 -13.69 -37.20 31.06
N THR A 7 -14.08 -36.45 32.08
CA THR A 7 -13.24 -35.53 32.87
C THR A 7 -12.27 -36.27 33.80
N VAL A 8 -10.98 -35.96 33.65
CA VAL A 8 -9.86 -36.40 34.50
C VAL A 8 -9.74 -35.44 35.68
N SER A 9 -9.95 -35.91 36.91
CA SER A 9 -9.57 -35.16 38.11
C SER A 9 -9.08 -36.08 39.23
N ASP A 10 -9.64 -37.28 39.41
CA ASP A 10 -9.42 -37.99 40.70
C ASP A 10 -8.61 -39.29 40.60
N ILE A 11 -8.08 -39.65 39.41
CA ILE A 11 -7.24 -40.86 39.23
C ILE A 11 -5.74 -40.52 39.05
N GLU A 12 -5.38 -39.27 38.69
CA GLU A 12 -3.98 -38.86 38.57
C GLU A 12 -3.27 -38.62 39.92
N MET A 13 -4.03 -38.39 41.00
CA MET A 13 -3.47 -38.11 42.33
C MET A 13 -3.02 -39.38 43.07
N GLU A 14 -3.67 -40.54 42.88
CA GLU A 14 -3.21 -41.79 43.51
C GLU A 14 -1.98 -42.38 42.80
N LEU A 15 -1.88 -42.21 41.47
CA LEU A 15 -0.75 -42.72 40.68
C LEU A 15 0.56 -41.94 40.90
N LEU A 16 0.47 -40.65 41.27
CA LEU A 16 1.63 -39.84 41.61
C LEU A 16 2.16 -40.16 43.02
N ASP A 17 1.29 -40.45 43.98
CA ASP A 17 1.69 -40.75 45.36
C ASP A 17 2.29 -42.14 45.51
N VAL A 18 1.80 -43.14 44.76
CA VAL A 18 2.40 -44.49 44.71
C VAL A 18 3.80 -44.45 44.11
N LYS A 19 4.02 -43.70 43.01
CA LYS A 19 5.36 -43.49 42.42
C LYS A 19 6.29 -42.72 43.36
N ARG A 20 5.76 -41.75 44.11
CA ARG A 20 6.53 -40.98 45.09
C ARG A 20 6.98 -41.86 46.27
N GLN A 21 6.14 -42.78 46.74
CA GLN A 21 6.52 -43.75 47.77
C GLN A 21 7.52 -44.80 47.28
N GLU A 22 7.46 -45.22 46.01
CA GLU A 22 8.45 -46.11 45.39
C GLU A 22 9.83 -45.45 45.28
N ILE A 23 9.87 -44.17 44.88
CA ILE A 23 11.10 -43.37 44.79
C ILE A 23 11.71 -43.16 46.18
N LEU A 24 10.89 -42.87 47.20
CA LEU A 24 11.36 -42.73 48.58
C LEU A 24 11.87 -44.06 49.17
N ARG A 25 11.29 -45.21 48.82
CA ARG A 25 11.80 -46.54 49.19
C ARG A 25 13.11 -46.90 48.49
N ASP A 26 13.29 -46.50 47.22
CA ASP A 26 14.54 -46.71 46.47
C ASP A 26 15.67 -45.82 47.00
N MET A 27 15.37 -44.58 47.39
CA MET A 27 16.30 -43.66 48.06
C MET A 27 16.79 -44.18 49.42
N GLY A 28 15.91 -44.81 50.20
CA GLY A 28 16.28 -45.45 51.47
C GLY A 28 17.19 -46.67 51.31
N ARG A 29 17.04 -47.43 50.21
CA ARG A 29 17.93 -48.56 49.88
C ARG A 29 19.32 -48.13 49.40
N ARG A 30 19.45 -46.90 48.87
CA ARG A 30 20.71 -46.32 48.37
C ARG A 30 21.47 -45.49 49.41
N GLY A 31 21.03 -45.51 50.68
CA GLY A 31 21.73 -44.84 51.78
C GLY A 31 21.69 -43.31 51.71
N VAL A 32 20.74 -42.73 50.98
CA VAL A 32 20.59 -41.28 50.88
C VAL A 32 19.58 -40.82 51.95
N HIS A 33 20.08 -40.17 52.99
CA HIS A 33 19.26 -39.52 54.03
C HIS A 33 19.19 -38.02 53.77
N VAL A 34 17.97 -37.50 53.54
CA VAL A 34 17.69 -36.06 53.50
C VAL A 34 16.89 -35.73 54.76
N ALA A 35 17.42 -34.81 55.58
CA ALA A 35 16.73 -34.30 56.76
C ALA A 35 15.52 -33.43 56.35
N PRO A 36 14.35 -33.55 56.99
CA PRO A 36 13.14 -32.87 56.55
C PRO A 36 12.90 -31.57 57.33
N GLU A 37 13.52 -30.47 56.91
CA GLU A 37 13.06 -29.13 57.27
C GLU A 37 13.13 -28.26 56.01
N HIS A 38 12.03 -27.56 55.70
CA HIS A 38 11.76 -26.71 54.52
C HIS A 38 10.91 -27.28 53.36
N LEU A 39 10.12 -28.34 53.58
CA LEU A 39 9.13 -28.80 52.58
C LEU A 39 7.66 -28.51 52.92
N GLU A 40 7.36 -27.41 53.62
CA GLU A 40 5.95 -27.03 53.91
C GLU A 40 5.54 -25.59 53.55
N GLU A 41 6.42 -24.71 53.09
CA GLU A 41 6.07 -23.28 52.97
C GLU A 41 5.88 -22.73 51.54
N THR A 42 5.35 -23.53 50.60
CA THR A 42 5.06 -23.00 49.23
C THR A 42 3.71 -23.37 48.63
N THR A 43 2.88 -24.16 49.30
CA THR A 43 1.59 -24.59 48.71
C THR A 43 0.39 -23.76 49.20
N GLU A 44 0.43 -23.17 50.39
CA GLU A 44 -0.70 -22.36 50.90
C GLU A 44 -0.70 -20.89 50.43
N ARG A 45 0.45 -20.28 50.14
CA ARG A 45 0.49 -18.91 49.59
C ARG A 45 -0.11 -18.76 48.19
N ARG A 46 -0.26 -19.86 47.43
CA ARG A 46 -0.91 -19.84 46.11
C ARG A 46 -2.44 -19.92 46.16
N ARG A 47 -3.05 -20.26 47.30
CA ARG A 47 -4.52 -20.35 47.42
C ARG A 47 -5.18 -19.04 47.82
N LEU A 48 -4.48 -18.11 48.49
CA LEU A 48 -5.10 -16.85 48.93
C LEU A 48 -5.06 -15.72 47.88
N GLU A 49 -4.06 -15.68 47.00
CA GLU A 49 -3.90 -14.56 46.04
C GLU A 49 -4.74 -14.69 44.75
N GLN A 50 -5.39 -15.84 44.52
CA GLN A 50 -6.24 -16.05 43.33
C GLN A 50 -7.74 -15.83 43.57
N SER A 51 -8.16 -15.53 44.81
CA SER A 51 -9.58 -15.29 45.11
C SER A 51 -10.00 -13.81 45.14
N GLU A 52 -9.05 -12.87 45.10
CA GLU A 52 -9.36 -11.44 45.12
C GLU A 52 -8.43 -10.65 44.18
N ASN A 53 -8.77 -10.62 42.89
CA ASN A 53 -8.62 -9.43 42.05
C ASN A 53 -9.15 -9.67 40.63
N SER A 54 -10.41 -9.31 40.42
CA SER A 54 -10.95 -8.98 39.11
C SER A 54 -10.44 -7.59 38.70
N GLY A 55 -9.45 -7.54 37.81
CA GLY A 55 -8.96 -6.28 37.27
C GLY A 55 -7.86 -6.51 36.24
N THR A 56 -8.10 -6.01 35.02
CA THR A 56 -7.13 -5.75 33.94
C THR A 56 -5.71 -6.29 34.14
N ILE A 57 -5.43 -7.44 33.52
CA ILE A 57 -4.11 -8.05 33.49
C ILE A 57 -3.18 -7.16 32.64
N GLN A 58 -2.42 -6.28 33.31
CA GLN A 58 -1.18 -5.78 32.74
C GLN A 58 -0.21 -6.97 32.52
N PRO A 59 0.47 -7.08 31.38
CA PRO A 59 1.47 -8.12 31.20
C PRO A 59 2.63 -7.87 32.17
N ARG A 60 2.84 -8.77 33.14
CA ARG A 60 4.01 -8.74 34.02
C ARG A 60 5.28 -8.82 33.15
N LEU A 61 6.17 -7.85 33.33
CA LEU A 61 7.54 -7.89 32.80
C LEU A 61 8.24 -9.11 33.41
N VAL A 62 8.59 -10.08 32.58
CA VAL A 62 9.44 -11.20 33.00
C VAL A 62 10.88 -10.73 32.79
N ASP A 63 11.58 -10.44 33.89
CA ASP A 63 12.92 -9.82 33.88
C ASP A 63 14.05 -10.81 33.60
N SER A 64 13.75 -12.11 33.54
CA SER A 64 14.75 -13.17 33.47
C SER A 64 14.41 -14.25 32.44
N LEU A 65 15.44 -14.77 31.78
CA LEU A 65 15.36 -15.90 30.85
C LEU A 65 15.85 -17.16 31.56
N VAL A 66 15.06 -18.22 31.59
CA VAL A 66 15.48 -19.50 32.16
C VAL A 66 15.95 -20.43 31.05
N LEU A 67 17.21 -20.88 31.13
CA LEU A 67 17.75 -21.94 30.27
C LEU A 67 17.79 -23.26 31.03
N THR A 68 17.22 -24.30 30.42
CA THR A 68 17.28 -25.68 30.92
C THR A 68 18.19 -26.47 29.99
N ILE A 69 19.35 -26.88 30.50
CA ILE A 69 20.34 -27.67 29.75
C ILE A 69 20.24 -29.10 30.25
N ALA A 70 19.87 -30.03 29.37
CA ALA A 70 19.60 -31.43 29.74
C ALA A 70 20.82 -32.17 30.32
N GLU A 71 22.03 -31.70 30.01
CA GLU A 71 23.31 -32.30 30.42
C GLU A 71 23.85 -31.76 31.74
N LEU A 72 23.31 -30.63 32.24
CA LEU A 72 23.65 -30.10 33.56
C LEU A 72 22.61 -30.60 34.56
N SER A 73 23.01 -31.48 35.48
CA SER A 73 22.16 -31.97 36.58
C SER A 73 21.82 -30.90 37.63
N ALA A 74 21.91 -29.61 37.28
CA ALA A 74 21.98 -28.46 38.18
C ALA A 74 20.85 -27.45 37.92
N GLY A 75 19.62 -27.93 37.71
CA GLY A 75 18.42 -27.07 37.69
C GLY A 75 18.40 -25.97 36.60
N PRO A 76 17.36 -25.12 36.62
CA PRO A 76 17.24 -23.99 35.69
C PRO A 76 18.29 -22.90 35.96
N VAL A 77 18.95 -22.40 34.90
CA VAL A 77 19.88 -21.26 34.98
C VAL A 77 19.13 -19.97 34.61
N LEU A 78 19.19 -18.98 35.49
CA LEU A 78 18.58 -17.66 35.29
C LEU A 78 19.57 -16.73 34.57
N LEU A 79 19.23 -16.27 33.37
CA LEU A 79 19.96 -15.23 32.66
C LEU A 79 19.26 -13.88 32.82
N GLY A 80 20.04 -12.85 33.08
CA GLY A 80 19.56 -11.47 33.21
C GLY A 80 20.53 -10.45 32.61
N PRO A 81 20.27 -9.14 32.81
CA PRO A 81 21.04 -8.06 32.18
C PRO A 81 22.54 -8.05 32.51
N GLU A 82 22.94 -8.62 33.66
CA GLU A 82 24.34 -8.74 34.06
C GLU A 82 25.04 -10.00 33.52
N THR A 83 24.27 -10.93 32.94
CA THR A 83 24.83 -12.15 32.36
C THR A 83 25.38 -11.85 30.98
N THR A 84 26.67 -12.13 30.78
CA THR A 84 27.29 -12.12 29.45
C THR A 84 27.19 -13.48 28.80
N VAL A 85 26.57 -13.54 27.62
CA VAL A 85 26.41 -14.72 26.79
C VAL A 85 27.35 -14.63 25.61
N TYR A 86 28.31 -15.55 25.55
CA TYR A 86 29.25 -15.67 24.44
C TYR A 86 28.72 -16.67 23.40
N LEU A 87 28.58 -16.21 22.16
CA LEU A 87 28.08 -17.01 21.05
C LEU A 87 29.20 -17.22 20.02
N PRO A 88 29.90 -18.38 20.01
CA PRO A 88 30.80 -18.77 18.92
C PRO A 88 30.03 -18.98 17.60
N ASP A 89 30.72 -19.51 16.58
CA ASP A 89 30.05 -19.98 15.35
C ASP A 89 28.99 -21.03 15.68
N MET A 90 27.71 -20.69 15.52
CA MET A 90 26.61 -21.58 15.89
C MET A 90 25.29 -21.25 15.19
N TRP A 91 24.34 -22.18 15.33
CA TRP A 91 22.98 -22.03 14.84
C TRP A 91 22.01 -21.81 15.99
N LEU A 92 21.28 -20.70 15.94
CA LEU A 92 20.30 -20.33 16.94
C LEU A 92 18.93 -20.13 16.32
N SER A 93 17.89 -20.54 17.05
CA SER A 93 16.55 -20.13 16.67
C SER A 93 16.44 -18.61 16.80
N ASP A 94 15.78 -17.96 15.84
CA ASP A 94 15.45 -16.54 15.87
C ASP A 94 14.92 -16.08 17.24
N ALA A 95 13.94 -16.80 17.80
CA ALA A 95 13.32 -16.50 19.09
C ALA A 95 14.32 -16.46 20.24
N LEU A 96 15.23 -17.45 20.32
CA LEU A 96 16.27 -17.47 21.34
C LEU A 96 17.26 -16.33 21.14
N PHE A 97 17.71 -16.09 19.91
CA PHE A 97 18.67 -15.01 19.63
C PHE A 97 18.13 -13.64 20.05
N PHE A 98 16.90 -13.29 19.67
CA PHE A 98 16.31 -12.00 20.07
C PHE A 98 16.05 -11.91 21.58
N ARG A 99 15.67 -13.02 22.23
CA ARG A 99 15.55 -13.05 23.69
C ARG A 99 16.88 -12.81 24.39
N LEU A 100 17.97 -13.36 23.87
CA LEU A 100 19.31 -13.09 24.39
C LEU A 100 19.70 -11.62 24.21
N LEU A 101 19.47 -11.03 23.03
CA LEU A 101 19.71 -9.61 22.78
C LEU A 101 18.87 -8.70 23.69
N GLU A 102 17.64 -9.11 24.05
CA GLU A 102 16.74 -8.34 24.90
C GLU A 102 17.11 -8.43 26.40
N LYS A 103 17.59 -9.59 26.85
CA LYS A 103 17.68 -9.93 28.29
C LYS A 103 19.09 -10.06 28.84
N THR A 104 20.10 -10.19 28.00
CA THR A 104 21.50 -10.49 28.42
C THR A 104 22.50 -9.61 27.68
N LYS A 105 23.75 -9.53 28.14
CA LYS A 105 24.85 -8.94 27.36
C LYS A 105 25.32 -9.98 26.35
N VAL A 106 25.26 -9.72 25.05
CA VAL A 106 25.62 -10.68 24.01
C VAL A 106 26.95 -10.32 23.37
N VAL A 107 27.88 -11.28 23.31
CA VAL A 107 29.17 -11.13 22.63
C VAL A 107 29.29 -12.22 21.58
N LEU A 108 29.47 -11.83 20.32
CA LEU A 108 29.70 -12.78 19.23
C LEU A 108 31.20 -13.10 19.12
N GLY A 109 31.52 -14.38 19.24
CA GLY A 109 32.84 -14.95 18.95
C GLY A 109 33.01 -15.36 17.50
N GLY A 110 31.91 -15.50 16.75
CA GLY A 110 31.87 -15.92 15.36
C GLY A 110 30.57 -15.47 14.67
N THR A 111 30.20 -16.19 13.62
CA THR A 111 28.96 -15.99 12.86
C THR A 111 27.82 -16.78 13.50
N VAL A 112 26.71 -16.09 13.78
CA VAL A 112 25.48 -16.73 14.26
C VAL A 112 24.54 -16.92 13.08
N SER A 113 24.17 -18.16 12.78
CA SER A 113 23.18 -18.48 11.77
C SER A 113 21.80 -18.61 12.41
N LEU A 114 20.80 -17.89 11.89
CA LEU A 114 19.45 -17.97 12.43
C LEU A 114 18.58 -18.95 11.66
N PHE A 115 17.78 -19.72 12.39
CA PHE A 115 16.71 -20.55 11.83
C PHE A 115 15.39 -20.26 12.53
N LYS A 116 14.28 -20.60 11.86
CA LYS A 116 12.94 -20.36 12.39
C LYS A 116 12.67 -21.21 13.64
N HIS A 117 12.19 -20.58 14.71
CA HIS A 117 11.70 -21.32 15.88
C HIS A 117 10.37 -22.04 15.56
N LEU A 118 10.33 -23.36 15.78
CA LEU A 118 9.14 -24.19 15.55
C LEU A 118 8.60 -24.79 16.86
N GLY A 119 8.30 -23.94 17.84
CA GLY A 119 7.69 -24.35 19.12
C GLY A 119 8.62 -25.23 19.97
N ARG A 120 8.17 -26.42 20.41
CA ARG A 120 8.93 -27.29 21.35
C ARG A 120 10.24 -27.90 20.78
N LYS A 121 10.74 -27.44 19.63
CA LYS A 121 11.99 -27.92 19.04
C LYS A 121 13.22 -27.28 19.69
N LYS A 122 14.38 -27.92 19.52
CA LYS A 122 15.68 -27.41 20.00
C LYS A 122 15.96 -26.00 19.44
N CYS A 123 16.34 -25.07 20.31
CA CYS A 123 16.68 -23.69 19.97
C CYS A 123 18.15 -23.49 19.57
N ILE A 124 18.98 -24.53 19.74
CA ILE A 124 20.40 -24.56 19.40
C ILE A 124 20.62 -25.81 18.55
N ARG A 125 21.39 -25.70 17.47
CA ARG A 125 21.78 -26.83 16.61
C ARG A 125 23.30 -26.88 16.46
N GLU A 126 23.84 -28.09 16.43
CA GLU A 126 25.25 -28.37 16.11
C GLU A 126 25.35 -28.90 14.69
N GLY A 127 26.34 -28.43 13.92
CA GLY A 127 26.64 -28.91 12.57
C GLY A 127 25.85 -28.29 11.43
N MET A 128 26.45 -28.30 10.22
CA MET A 128 25.78 -27.99 8.94
C MET A 128 25.21 -29.30 8.38
N ASP A 129 23.95 -29.63 8.66
CA ASP A 129 23.23 -30.54 7.78
C ASP A 129 22.62 -29.68 6.65
N VAL A 130 23.15 -29.90 5.44
CA VAL A 130 23.12 -29.04 4.24
C VAL A 130 21.73 -28.87 3.60
N GLU A 131 20.67 -29.46 4.16
CA GLU A 131 19.34 -29.55 3.53
C GLU A 131 18.24 -28.69 4.20
N TYR A 132 18.59 -27.71 5.03
CA TYR A 132 17.57 -26.91 5.72
C TYR A 132 17.16 -25.64 4.96
N GLU A 133 16.21 -25.81 4.04
CA GLU A 133 15.46 -24.76 3.34
C GLU A 133 14.31 -24.18 4.20
N GLU A 134 14.51 -23.96 5.50
CA GLU A 134 13.46 -23.31 6.30
C GLU A 134 13.60 -21.80 6.24
N GLU A 135 12.79 -21.17 5.37
CA GLU A 135 12.71 -19.72 5.27
C GLU A 135 12.36 -19.07 6.62
N VAL A 136 13.13 -18.07 7.02
CA VAL A 136 12.95 -17.34 8.28
C VAL A 136 11.94 -16.19 8.08
N ARG A 137 11.09 -15.98 9.09
CA ARG A 137 10.22 -14.80 9.21
C ARG A 137 10.63 -14.00 10.44
N LEU A 138 11.28 -12.87 10.25
CA LEU A 138 11.80 -12.06 11.33
C LEU A 138 10.88 -10.87 11.60
N SER A 139 10.26 -10.86 12.77
CA SER A 139 9.45 -9.73 13.26
C SER A 139 9.68 -9.54 14.77
N PRO A 140 10.89 -9.14 15.19
CA PRO A 140 11.21 -8.99 16.61
C PRO A 140 10.31 -7.94 17.26
N ALA A 141 9.39 -8.39 18.12
CA ALA A 141 8.59 -7.52 18.98
C ALA A 141 9.38 -7.17 20.24
N ILE A 142 10.39 -6.31 20.09
CA ILE A 142 11.29 -5.92 21.18
C ILE A 142 10.85 -4.57 21.72
N LYS A 143 10.52 -4.53 23.02
CA LYS A 143 10.32 -3.25 23.72
C LYS A 143 11.65 -2.54 23.78
N ASN A 144 11.66 -1.26 23.40
CA ASN A 144 12.84 -0.40 23.40
C ASN A 144 13.57 -0.49 24.77
N ASN A 145 14.67 -1.25 24.81
CA ASN A 145 15.49 -1.49 25.98
C ASN A 145 16.92 -1.08 25.66
N THR A 146 17.53 -0.29 26.53
CA THR A 146 18.94 0.15 26.45
C THR A 146 19.88 -1.03 26.18
N LEU A 147 19.67 -2.17 26.86
CA LEU A 147 20.50 -3.35 26.70
C LEU A 147 20.48 -3.91 25.27
N PHE A 148 19.31 -3.91 24.63
CA PHE A 148 19.19 -4.35 23.23
C PHE A 148 19.99 -3.44 22.30
N ARG A 149 19.90 -2.12 22.50
CA ARG A 149 20.63 -1.14 21.68
C ARG A 149 22.14 -1.32 21.83
N GLU A 150 22.62 -1.50 23.05
CA GLU A 150 24.04 -1.75 23.35
C GLU A 150 24.53 -3.03 22.68
N ASN A 151 23.76 -4.12 22.80
CA ASN A 151 24.09 -5.38 22.14
C ASN A 151 24.18 -5.22 20.63
N VAL A 152 23.15 -4.64 19.98
CA VAL A 152 23.13 -4.44 18.52
C VAL A 152 24.28 -3.56 18.05
N ALA A 153 24.60 -2.51 18.80
CA ALA A 153 25.75 -1.64 18.50
C ALA A 153 27.08 -2.39 18.59
N GLY A 154 27.21 -3.35 19.52
CA GLY A 154 28.38 -4.20 19.70
C GLY A 154 28.52 -5.33 18.67
N LEU A 155 27.47 -5.64 17.89
CA LEU A 155 27.54 -6.70 16.88
C LEU A 155 28.41 -6.26 15.69
N PRO A 156 29.30 -7.13 15.18
CA PRO A 156 30.00 -6.88 13.92
C PRO A 156 29.02 -6.86 12.74
N ASP A 157 29.32 -6.09 11.69
CA ASP A 157 28.55 -6.13 10.45
C ASP A 157 28.63 -7.52 9.81
N LYS A 158 27.55 -7.96 9.16
CA LYS A 158 27.45 -9.27 8.49
C LYS A 158 27.75 -10.48 9.42
N SER A 159 27.56 -10.33 10.73
CA SER A 159 27.79 -11.40 11.74
C SER A 159 26.58 -12.32 11.95
N ILE A 160 25.40 -11.91 11.50
CA ILE A 160 24.17 -12.70 11.59
C ILE A 160 23.84 -13.24 10.21
N TYR A 161 24.01 -14.53 10.01
CA TYR A 161 23.75 -15.17 8.73
C TYR A 161 22.30 -15.67 8.62
N LEU A 162 21.64 -15.32 7.52
CA LEU A 162 20.28 -15.77 7.19
C LEU A 162 20.33 -16.54 5.87
N TRP A 163 20.14 -17.86 5.93
CA TRP A 163 20.20 -18.73 4.75
C TRP A 163 19.07 -18.45 3.75
N GLY A 164 17.85 -18.25 4.25
CA GLY A 164 16.71 -17.85 3.44
C GLY A 164 15.73 -17.02 4.26
N VAL A 165 15.31 -15.87 3.73
CA VAL A 165 14.40 -14.94 4.40
C VAL A 165 13.14 -14.84 3.57
N LYS A 166 12.03 -15.37 4.08
CA LYS A 166 10.74 -15.13 3.44
C LYS A 166 10.30 -13.69 3.65
N SER A 167 10.36 -13.24 4.90
CA SER A 167 9.87 -11.92 5.31
C SER A 167 10.72 -11.38 6.45
N LEU A 168 11.11 -10.12 6.35
CA LEU A 168 11.88 -9.39 7.34
C LEU A 168 11.18 -8.07 7.66
N THR A 169 10.68 -7.95 8.89
CA THR A 169 10.05 -6.75 9.42
C THR A 169 10.88 -6.22 10.57
N LEU A 170 11.52 -5.07 10.38
CA LEU A 170 12.28 -4.38 11.40
C LEU A 170 11.61 -3.04 11.71
N LYS A 171 11.29 -2.85 12.99
CA LYS A 171 10.71 -1.62 13.51
C LYS A 171 11.64 -0.94 14.50
N ASP A 172 11.71 0.38 14.42
CA ASP A 172 12.45 1.23 15.33
C ASP A 172 13.90 0.78 15.52
N HIS A 173 14.36 0.60 16.76
CA HIS A 173 15.74 0.22 17.06
C HIS A 173 16.18 -1.09 16.40
N THR A 174 15.24 -1.99 16.08
CA THR A 174 15.57 -3.25 15.39
C THR A 174 16.05 -3.02 13.96
N VAL A 175 15.76 -1.87 13.34
CA VAL A 175 16.30 -1.50 12.03
C VAL A 175 17.83 -1.48 12.02
N ASN A 176 18.48 -1.15 13.16
CA ASN A 176 19.95 -1.19 13.31
C ASN A 176 20.56 -2.59 13.17
N LEU A 177 19.76 -3.65 13.16
CA LEU A 177 20.22 -5.00 12.83
C LEU A 177 20.53 -5.16 11.35
N LEU A 178 19.94 -4.34 10.47
CA LEU A 178 20.06 -4.49 9.02
C LEU A 178 21.53 -4.63 8.52
N PRO A 179 22.50 -3.78 8.91
CA PRO A 179 23.91 -3.97 8.52
C PRO A 179 24.58 -5.21 9.17
N LYS A 180 23.99 -5.75 10.23
CA LYS A 180 24.49 -6.95 10.94
C LYS A 180 24.07 -8.24 10.24
N LEU A 181 23.04 -8.17 9.39
CA LEU A 181 22.56 -9.31 8.61
C LEU A 181 23.47 -9.59 7.40
N LYS A 182 23.71 -10.87 7.16
CA LYS A 182 24.32 -11.42 5.95
C LYS A 182 23.32 -12.36 5.32
N LEU A 183 22.69 -11.91 4.23
CA LEU A 183 21.79 -12.73 3.43
C LEU A 183 22.62 -13.59 2.47
N HIS A 184 22.12 -14.79 2.17
CA HIS A 184 22.68 -15.63 1.11
C HIS A 184 22.64 -14.91 -0.25
N GLU A 185 23.55 -15.27 -1.17
CA GLU A 185 23.64 -14.64 -2.50
C GLU A 185 22.37 -14.85 -3.33
N ASP A 186 21.78 -16.05 -3.22
CA ASP A 186 20.54 -16.43 -3.89
C ASP A 186 19.28 -16.11 -3.07
N ASN A 187 19.38 -15.26 -2.04
CA ASN A 187 18.22 -14.94 -1.21
C ASN A 187 17.17 -14.14 -1.98
N GLU A 188 15.95 -14.68 -2.03
CA GLU A 188 14.76 -14.03 -2.59
C GLU A 188 13.78 -13.70 -1.47
N THR A 189 13.80 -12.45 -1.01
CA THR A 189 12.91 -11.98 0.06
C THR A 189 11.53 -11.68 -0.50
N GLU A 190 10.47 -12.32 -0.01
CA GLU A 190 9.10 -11.97 -0.41
C GLU A 190 8.72 -10.57 0.08
N GLU A 191 9.08 -10.22 1.32
CA GLU A 191 8.75 -8.93 1.92
C GLU A 191 9.83 -8.40 2.86
N LEU A 192 10.30 -7.18 2.60
CA LEU A 192 11.12 -6.39 3.52
C LEU A 192 10.34 -5.15 3.96
N TRP A 193 10.02 -5.06 5.25
CA TRP A 193 9.37 -3.91 5.85
C TRP A 193 10.26 -3.25 6.91
N LEU A 194 10.65 -2.01 6.66
CA LEU A 194 11.38 -1.18 7.61
C LEU A 194 10.52 0.02 8.03
N ASP A 195 10.37 0.21 9.33
CA ASP A 195 9.61 1.32 9.92
C ASP A 195 10.45 1.93 11.04
N ALA A 196 10.65 3.24 11.02
CA ALA A 196 11.46 3.92 12.03
C ALA A 196 10.85 5.27 12.40
N GLU A 197 10.21 5.31 13.58
CA GLU A 197 9.53 6.52 14.06
C GLU A 197 10.48 7.69 14.34
N LEU A 198 11.66 7.41 14.89
CA LEU A 198 12.62 8.44 15.28
C LEU A 198 13.91 8.33 14.47
N ARG A 199 14.53 9.48 14.17
CA ARG A 199 15.83 9.52 13.47
C ARG A 199 16.92 8.69 14.17
N GLU A 200 16.88 8.61 15.50
CA GLU A 200 17.84 7.81 16.27
C GLU A 200 17.74 6.31 16.00
N HIS A 201 16.60 5.81 15.49
CA HIS A 201 16.40 4.40 15.15
C HIS A 201 17.22 3.97 13.93
N VAL A 202 17.63 4.92 13.09
CA VAL A 202 18.38 4.67 11.84
C VAL A 202 19.75 5.34 11.80
N SER A 203 20.08 6.16 12.81
CA SER A 203 21.25 7.05 12.81
C SER A 203 22.57 6.30 12.60
N SER A 204 22.69 5.07 13.12
CA SER A 204 23.88 4.23 12.96
C SER A 204 24.12 3.79 11.51
N ILE A 205 23.06 3.73 10.70
CA ILE A 205 23.11 3.29 9.31
C ILE A 205 23.26 4.47 8.35
N LEU A 206 22.76 5.65 8.70
CA LEU A 206 22.79 6.82 7.80
C LEU A 206 24.20 7.22 7.35
N GLY A 207 25.23 6.94 8.18
CA GLY A 207 26.64 7.16 7.84
C GLY A 207 27.26 6.12 6.90
N ALA A 208 26.55 5.03 6.59
CA ALA A 208 27.06 3.99 5.71
C ALA A 208 27.23 4.49 4.27
N LYS A 209 28.14 3.87 3.53
CA LYS A 209 28.28 4.12 2.08
C LYS A 209 26.98 3.72 1.35
N ASP A 210 26.64 4.44 0.31
CA ASP A 210 25.52 4.08 -0.57
C ASP A 210 25.73 2.68 -1.17
N SER A 211 24.63 1.93 -1.30
CA SER A 211 24.62 0.55 -1.78
C SER A 211 25.59 -0.38 -1.02
N SER A 212 25.77 -0.16 0.28
CA SER A 212 26.64 -1.00 1.14
C SER A 212 25.92 -2.19 1.77
N ILE A 213 24.58 -2.12 1.89
CA ILE A 213 23.75 -3.15 2.51
C ILE A 213 23.14 -4.02 1.42
N TRP A 214 23.68 -5.22 1.24
CA TRP A 214 23.19 -6.20 0.27
C TRP A 214 21.90 -6.87 0.76
N LEU A 215 20.84 -6.79 -0.05
CA LEU A 215 19.54 -7.41 0.22
C LEU A 215 19.22 -8.60 -0.70
N GLY A 216 20.02 -8.82 -1.76
CA GLY A 216 19.68 -9.81 -2.79
C GLY A 216 18.46 -9.36 -3.60
N LYS A 217 17.56 -10.30 -3.89
CA LYS A 217 16.29 -10.01 -4.55
C LYS A 217 15.20 -9.76 -3.50
N VAL A 218 14.35 -8.76 -3.73
CA VAL A 218 13.25 -8.37 -2.84
C VAL A 218 11.99 -8.15 -3.68
N ARG A 219 10.95 -8.96 -3.46
CA ARG A 219 9.68 -8.85 -4.16
C ARG A 219 8.86 -7.65 -3.67
N LYS A 220 8.78 -7.41 -2.35
CA LYS A 220 8.08 -6.26 -1.77
C LYS A 220 8.99 -5.49 -0.84
N LEU A 221 9.18 -4.20 -1.11
CA LEU A 221 9.98 -3.30 -0.29
C LEU A 221 9.09 -2.19 0.26
N ARG A 222 8.92 -2.18 1.58
CA ARG A 222 8.10 -1.20 2.31
C ARG A 222 8.98 -0.41 3.27
N LEU A 223 9.08 0.89 3.07
CA LEU A 223 9.81 1.79 3.96
C LEU A 223 8.89 2.88 4.47
N GLU A 224 8.80 3.07 5.79
CA GLU A 224 8.02 4.15 6.39
C GLU A 224 8.89 5.07 7.25
N ARG A 225 8.48 6.33 7.34
CA ARG A 225 9.08 7.34 8.21
C ARG A 225 10.60 7.44 7.96
N HIS A 226 11.43 7.50 9.01
CA HIS A 226 12.87 7.65 8.83
C HIS A 226 13.56 6.46 8.14
N ALA A 227 12.91 5.29 8.03
CA ALA A 227 13.48 4.15 7.32
C ALA A 227 13.62 4.42 5.82
N ILE A 228 12.83 5.35 5.26
CA ILE A 228 12.96 5.77 3.86
C ILE A 228 14.37 6.30 3.58
N ASN A 229 14.97 7.06 4.50
CA ASN A 229 16.35 7.56 4.37
C ASN A 229 17.42 6.46 4.21
N LEU A 230 17.08 5.18 4.44
CA LEU A 230 17.97 4.05 4.22
C LEU A 230 18.00 3.59 2.77
N LEU A 231 17.03 3.96 1.94
CA LEU A 231 16.92 3.50 0.56
C LEU A 231 18.22 3.64 -0.26
N PRO A 232 18.99 4.75 -0.20
CA PRO A 232 20.27 4.87 -0.89
C PRO A 232 21.35 3.88 -0.40
N LYS A 233 21.21 3.37 0.84
CA LYS A 233 22.16 2.44 1.46
C LYS A 233 21.91 1.00 1.06
N LEU A 234 20.69 0.70 0.61
CA LEU A 234 20.28 -0.63 0.18
C LEU A 234 20.86 -0.94 -1.21
N LYS A 235 21.27 -2.19 -1.41
CA LYS A 235 21.74 -2.74 -2.67
C LYS A 235 20.92 -3.97 -3.00
N LEU A 236 20.11 -3.85 -4.05
CA LEU A 236 19.37 -4.95 -4.64
C LEU A 236 20.22 -5.64 -5.71
N HIS A 237 19.88 -6.89 -6.02
CA HIS A 237 20.45 -7.63 -7.14
C HIS A 237 20.20 -6.89 -8.47
N GLU A 238 21.07 -7.06 -9.47
CA GLU A 238 20.93 -6.38 -10.77
C GLU A 238 19.65 -6.80 -11.51
N ASP A 239 19.34 -8.10 -11.47
CA ASP A 239 18.10 -8.70 -11.97
C ASP A 239 16.91 -8.62 -11.00
N ASN A 240 16.94 -7.71 -10.03
CA ASN A 240 15.84 -7.60 -9.08
C ASN A 240 14.53 -7.16 -9.76
N GLU A 241 13.48 -7.93 -9.51
CA GLU A 241 12.10 -7.62 -9.91
C GLU A 241 11.24 -7.38 -8.68
N THR A 242 11.13 -6.12 -8.29
CA THR A 242 10.24 -5.68 -7.21
C THR A 242 8.81 -5.68 -7.72
N GLU A 243 7.93 -6.49 -7.12
CA GLU A 243 6.49 -6.42 -7.36
C GLU A 243 5.90 -5.12 -6.80
N GLU A 244 6.35 -4.69 -5.61
CA GLU A 244 5.82 -3.51 -4.93
C GLU A 244 6.93 -2.73 -4.20
N LEU A 245 7.06 -1.44 -4.53
CA LEU A 245 7.80 -0.46 -3.74
C LEU A 245 6.81 0.52 -3.10
N TRP A 246 6.76 0.52 -1.78
CA TRP A 246 5.89 1.38 -0.97
C TRP A 246 6.73 2.29 -0.09
N LEU A 247 6.54 3.60 -0.19
CA LEU A 247 7.20 4.62 0.64
C LEU A 247 6.17 5.59 1.23
N ASP A 248 6.18 5.78 2.55
CA ASP A 248 5.28 6.73 3.25
C ASP A 248 6.00 7.60 4.29
N ALA A 249 5.90 8.92 4.14
CA ALA A 249 6.63 9.89 4.94
C ALA A 249 5.77 11.10 5.35
N GLU A 250 5.34 11.10 6.61
CA GLU A 250 4.54 12.19 7.21
C GLU A 250 5.28 13.51 7.38
N LEU A 251 6.59 13.47 7.60
CA LEU A 251 7.43 14.64 7.87
C LEU A 251 8.57 14.75 6.87
N GLY A 252 8.96 15.97 6.51
CA GLY A 252 10.06 16.20 5.55
C GLY A 252 11.40 15.60 6.00
N GLU A 253 11.64 15.50 7.31
CA GLU A 253 12.85 14.88 7.85
C GLU A 253 12.97 13.37 7.55
N HIS A 254 11.84 12.68 7.33
CA HIS A 254 11.78 11.27 6.96
C HIS A 254 12.45 10.98 5.60
N VAL A 255 12.55 12.00 4.72
CA VAL A 255 13.14 11.88 3.38
C VAL A 255 14.39 12.75 3.17
N SER A 256 14.78 13.52 4.19
CA SER A 256 15.86 14.52 4.10
C SER A 256 17.17 13.99 3.50
N SER A 257 17.56 12.75 3.82
CA SER A 257 18.81 12.16 3.30
C SER A 257 18.69 11.81 1.81
N ILE A 258 17.55 11.28 1.37
CA ILE A 258 17.32 10.98 -0.04
C ILE A 258 17.26 12.25 -0.89
N LEU A 259 16.66 13.33 -0.39
CA LEU A 259 16.54 14.55 -1.18
C LEU A 259 17.90 15.16 -1.56
N THR A 260 18.95 14.89 -0.77
CA THR A 260 20.33 15.28 -1.09
C THR A 260 20.99 14.45 -2.19
N ALA A 261 20.42 13.29 -2.53
CA ALA A 261 20.94 12.42 -3.58
C ALA A 261 20.81 13.09 -4.97
N LYS A 262 21.64 12.65 -5.91
CA LYS A 262 21.52 13.09 -7.30
C LYS A 262 20.23 12.51 -7.90
N ASP A 263 19.67 13.20 -8.88
CA ASP A 263 18.53 12.67 -9.61
C ASP A 263 18.92 11.34 -10.30
N SER A 264 18.00 10.38 -10.30
CA SER A 264 18.20 9.04 -10.85
C SER A 264 19.47 8.32 -10.35
N SER A 265 19.87 8.50 -9.09
CA SER A 265 21.03 7.81 -8.51
C SER A 265 20.68 6.54 -7.73
N ILE A 266 19.41 6.35 -7.35
CA ILE A 266 18.98 5.20 -6.54
C ILE A 266 18.42 4.11 -7.47
N TRP A 267 19.22 3.08 -7.75
CA TRP A 267 18.82 1.97 -8.62
C TRP A 267 17.87 1.00 -7.90
N LEU A 268 16.72 0.73 -8.52
CA LEU A 268 15.69 -0.19 -7.98
C LEU A 268 15.47 -1.45 -8.83
N GLY A 269 16.08 -1.55 -10.01
CA GLY A 269 15.79 -2.63 -10.96
C GLY A 269 14.44 -2.44 -11.66
N ARG A 270 13.73 -3.56 -11.88
CA ARG A 270 12.34 -3.55 -12.38
C ARG A 270 11.38 -3.43 -11.20
N VAL A 271 10.39 -2.56 -11.29
CA VAL A 271 9.37 -2.30 -10.26
C VAL A 271 7.99 -2.36 -10.92
N LYS A 272 7.14 -3.32 -10.54
CA LYS A 272 5.79 -3.48 -11.12
C LYS A 272 4.79 -2.47 -10.54
N SER A 273 4.89 -2.13 -9.25
CA SER A 273 4.03 -1.15 -8.58
C SER A 273 4.86 -0.18 -7.73
N LEU A 274 4.74 1.12 -7.99
CA LEU A 274 5.37 2.21 -7.23
C LEU A 274 4.31 3.02 -6.49
N GLN A 275 4.37 3.02 -5.16
CA GLN A 275 3.43 3.75 -4.31
C GLN A 275 4.19 4.73 -3.41
N LEU A 276 3.96 6.03 -3.61
CA LEU A 276 4.60 7.11 -2.86
C LEU A 276 3.53 7.97 -2.18
N TYR A 277 3.64 8.10 -0.86
CA TYR A 277 2.70 8.85 -0.03
C TYR A 277 3.39 10.03 0.66
N GLN A 278 2.69 11.16 0.71
CA GLN A 278 3.09 12.36 1.44
C GLN A 278 4.50 12.85 0.99
N HIS A 279 5.42 13.18 1.91
CA HIS A 279 6.77 13.64 1.52
C HIS A 279 7.57 12.61 0.72
N ALA A 280 7.19 11.33 0.71
CA ALA A 280 7.87 10.33 -0.09
C ALA A 280 7.70 10.61 -1.59
N VAL A 281 6.67 11.35 -2.00
CA VAL A 281 6.48 11.78 -3.38
C VAL A 281 7.69 12.59 -3.88
N ASN A 282 8.28 13.46 -3.05
CA ASN A 282 9.47 14.24 -3.41
C ASN A 282 10.72 13.38 -3.69
N THR A 283 10.71 12.09 -3.33
CA THR A 283 11.82 11.16 -3.64
C THR A 283 11.81 10.66 -5.08
N LEU A 284 10.67 10.78 -5.79
CA LEU A 284 10.48 10.26 -7.15
C LEU A 284 11.63 10.60 -8.13
N PRO A 285 12.14 11.84 -8.19
CA PRO A 285 13.22 12.19 -9.13
C PRO A 285 14.56 11.51 -8.82
N LYS A 286 14.72 10.97 -7.61
CA LYS A 286 15.95 10.32 -7.14
C LYS A 286 16.00 8.84 -7.53
N LEU A 287 14.85 8.27 -7.83
CA LEU A 287 14.70 6.87 -8.19
C LEU A 287 15.14 6.64 -9.63
N LYS A 288 15.82 5.51 -9.87
CA LYS A 288 16.23 5.02 -11.18
C LYS A 288 15.64 3.63 -11.40
N LEU A 289 14.80 3.55 -12.41
CA LEU A 289 14.12 2.32 -12.84
C LEU A 289 14.81 1.77 -14.08
N HIS A 290 14.65 0.47 -14.31
CA HIS A 290 15.08 -0.18 -15.55
C HIS A 290 14.33 0.39 -16.77
N GLU A 291 14.97 0.44 -17.95
CA GLU A 291 14.38 1.03 -19.18
C GLU A 291 13.13 0.30 -19.66
N ASP A 292 13.14 -1.03 -19.60
CA ASP A 292 11.99 -1.89 -19.94
C ASP A 292 10.91 -1.98 -18.86
N ASN A 293 10.94 -1.11 -17.84
CA ASN A 293 9.98 -1.17 -16.76
C ASN A 293 8.58 -0.78 -17.23
N VAL A 294 7.61 -1.67 -17.00
CA VAL A 294 6.17 -1.41 -17.18
C VAL A 294 5.53 -1.46 -15.80
N MET A 295 4.97 -0.35 -15.33
CA MET A 295 4.53 -0.24 -13.94
C MET A 295 3.22 0.50 -13.70
N ASP A 296 2.62 0.19 -12.56
CA ASP A 296 1.55 0.96 -11.93
C ASP A 296 2.16 1.99 -10.98
N VAL A 297 1.73 3.25 -11.07
CA VAL A 297 2.24 4.38 -10.29
C VAL A 297 1.11 5.02 -9.50
N CYS A 298 1.25 5.08 -8.18
CA CYS A 298 0.33 5.77 -7.28
C CYS A 298 1.07 6.85 -6.47
N LEU A 299 0.74 8.12 -6.70
CA LEU A 299 1.27 9.27 -5.96
C LEU A 299 0.13 9.95 -5.19
N SER A 300 0.29 10.12 -3.88
CA SER A 300 -0.73 10.76 -3.03
C SER A 300 -0.10 11.79 -2.10
N ALA A 301 -0.49 13.05 -2.27
CA ALA A 301 0.02 14.15 -1.46
C ALA A 301 -1.13 15.10 -1.06
N TRP A 302 -1.42 15.20 0.24
CA TRP A 302 -2.52 16.02 0.75
C TRP A 302 -2.14 17.47 1.07
N ASP A 303 -0.85 17.75 1.23
CA ASP A 303 -0.29 19.08 1.40
C ASP A 303 0.67 19.45 0.26
N ARG A 304 0.81 20.74 -0.03
CA ARG A 304 1.66 21.27 -1.11
C ARG A 304 3.13 21.01 -0.83
N GLU A 305 3.54 21.04 0.44
CA GLU A 305 4.93 20.79 0.84
C GLU A 305 5.42 19.38 0.47
N TYR A 306 4.51 18.41 0.36
CA TYR A 306 4.82 17.03 -0.03
C TYR A 306 5.29 16.89 -1.48
N VAL A 307 5.09 17.93 -2.30
CA VAL A 307 5.43 17.95 -3.74
C VAL A 307 6.32 19.12 -4.15
N SER A 308 6.71 19.98 -3.19
CA SER A 308 7.39 21.26 -3.46
C SER A 308 8.70 21.10 -4.26
N GLU A 309 9.49 20.07 -3.96
CA GLU A 309 10.76 19.77 -4.64
C GLU A 309 10.57 19.42 -6.13
N ILE A 310 9.43 18.82 -6.47
CA ILE A 310 9.11 18.46 -7.85
C ILE A 310 8.48 19.62 -8.61
N LEU A 311 7.65 20.43 -7.95
CA LEU A 311 6.94 21.53 -8.60
C LEU A 311 7.89 22.55 -9.26
N VAL A 312 9.07 22.76 -8.68
CA VAL A 312 10.10 23.67 -9.23
C VAL A 312 10.87 23.08 -10.41
N LYS A 313 10.73 21.77 -10.70
CA LYS A 313 11.41 21.14 -11.84
C LYS A 313 10.75 21.54 -13.16
N LYS A 314 11.49 21.36 -14.26
CA LYS A 314 10.97 21.58 -15.61
C LYS A 314 9.89 20.55 -15.95
N ASP A 315 8.99 20.93 -16.84
CA ASP A 315 7.99 19.99 -17.38
C ASP A 315 8.71 18.84 -18.12
N ASN A 316 8.15 17.64 -18.07
CA ASN A 316 8.71 16.41 -18.65
C ASN A 316 10.15 16.09 -18.19
N SER A 317 10.52 16.45 -16.96
CA SER A 317 11.88 16.21 -16.43
C SER A 317 12.02 14.92 -15.62
N ILE A 318 10.90 14.32 -15.19
CA ILE A 318 10.90 13.09 -14.39
C ILE A 318 10.47 11.93 -15.28
N TRP A 319 11.42 11.13 -15.73
CA TRP A 319 11.13 9.96 -16.56
C TRP A 319 10.58 8.80 -15.72
N LEU A 320 9.44 8.25 -16.12
CA LEU A 320 8.80 7.09 -15.48
C LEU A 320 8.90 5.80 -16.31
N GLY A 321 9.47 5.82 -17.51
CA GLY A 321 9.42 4.67 -18.41
C GLY A 321 8.01 4.39 -18.92
N LYS A 322 7.65 3.11 -19.08
CA LYS A 322 6.31 2.69 -19.52
C LYS A 322 5.39 2.60 -18.30
N VAL A 323 4.28 3.32 -18.34
CA VAL A 323 3.30 3.34 -17.25
C VAL A 323 2.02 2.66 -17.71
N LYS A 324 1.63 1.61 -16.99
CA LYS A 324 0.40 0.86 -17.22
C LYS A 324 -0.80 1.54 -16.56
N SER A 325 -0.69 1.90 -15.28
CA SER A 325 -1.70 2.67 -14.55
C SER A 325 -1.07 3.86 -13.84
N LEU A 326 -1.72 5.03 -13.89
CA LEU A 326 -1.28 6.25 -13.21
C LEU A 326 -2.40 6.81 -12.33
N THR A 327 -2.16 6.80 -11.02
CA THR A 327 -3.06 7.34 -10.00
C THR A 327 -2.41 8.53 -9.31
N LEU A 328 -3.02 9.72 -9.43
CA LEU A 328 -2.58 10.94 -8.74
C LEU A 328 -3.69 11.46 -7.82
N LYS A 329 -3.37 11.67 -6.54
CA LYS A 329 -4.32 12.15 -5.52
C LYS A 329 -3.80 13.41 -4.82
N GLY A 330 -4.68 14.38 -4.61
CA GLY A 330 -4.37 15.64 -3.95
C GLY A 330 -3.40 16.51 -4.75
N HIS A 331 -2.46 17.18 -4.10
CA HIS A 331 -1.41 17.98 -4.76
C HIS A 331 -0.51 17.16 -5.69
N ALA A 332 -0.48 15.83 -5.60
CA ALA A 332 0.24 14.99 -6.56
C ALA A 332 -0.30 15.15 -7.99
N VAL A 333 -1.56 15.58 -8.16
CA VAL A 333 -2.14 15.89 -9.47
C VAL A 333 -1.34 16.99 -10.19
N ASN A 334 -0.87 18.02 -9.47
CA ASN A 334 -0.04 19.09 -10.04
C ASN A 334 1.32 18.61 -10.60
N LEU A 335 1.72 17.36 -10.32
CA LEU A 335 2.94 16.79 -10.86
C LEU A 335 2.79 16.27 -12.29
N LEU A 336 1.55 16.12 -12.79
CA LEU A 336 1.30 15.54 -14.12
C LEU A 336 2.15 16.17 -15.24
N PRO A 337 2.31 17.51 -15.36
CA PRO A 337 3.18 18.11 -16.39
C PRO A 337 4.68 17.84 -16.19
N LYS A 338 5.10 17.41 -15.00
CA LYS A 338 6.50 17.14 -14.67
C LYS A 338 6.91 15.72 -15.05
N LEU A 339 5.94 14.82 -15.19
CA LEU A 339 6.14 13.42 -15.54
C LEU A 339 6.36 13.28 -17.05
N LYS A 340 7.40 12.54 -17.42
CA LYS A 340 7.70 12.13 -18.79
C LYS A 340 7.40 10.65 -18.93
N LEU A 341 6.35 10.35 -19.68
CA LEU A 341 5.96 8.99 -20.06
C LEU A 341 6.71 8.58 -21.33
N HIS A 342 6.95 7.28 -21.50
CA HIS A 342 7.49 6.73 -22.74
C HIS A 342 6.51 6.97 -23.91
N GLU A 343 7.00 7.20 -25.13
CA GLU A 343 6.16 7.50 -26.30
C GLU A 343 5.18 6.35 -26.62
N ASP A 344 5.64 5.11 -26.49
CA ASP A 344 4.83 3.90 -26.63
C ASP A 344 3.98 3.55 -25.40
N SER A 345 3.78 4.46 -24.45
CA SER A 345 2.94 4.17 -23.27
C SER A 345 1.47 4.09 -23.67
N GLU A 346 0.87 2.92 -23.48
CA GLU A 346 -0.58 2.72 -23.53
C GLU A 346 -1.10 2.61 -22.10
N ILE A 347 -1.58 3.74 -21.56
CA ILE A 347 -2.08 3.80 -20.19
C ILE A 347 -3.43 3.05 -20.14
N GLU A 348 -3.48 1.95 -19.41
CA GLU A 348 -4.72 1.22 -19.17
C GLU A 348 -5.68 2.04 -18.30
N GLU A 349 -5.16 2.73 -17.29
CA GLU A 349 -5.95 3.56 -16.37
C GLU A 349 -5.23 4.85 -15.94
N LEU A 350 -5.87 6.00 -16.18
CA LEU A 350 -5.49 7.28 -15.62
C LEU A 350 -6.56 7.74 -14.62
N TYR A 351 -6.20 7.81 -13.34
CA TYR A 351 -7.07 8.24 -12.26
C TYR A 351 -6.53 9.51 -11.60
N LEU A 352 -7.30 10.61 -11.68
CA LEU A 352 -6.97 11.89 -11.07
C LEU A 352 -8.06 12.28 -10.05
N TYR A 353 -7.66 12.48 -8.79
CA TYR A 353 -8.56 12.89 -7.72
C TYR A 353 -8.04 14.14 -7.02
N ALA A 354 -8.79 15.23 -7.13
CA ALA A 354 -8.50 16.48 -6.44
C ALA A 354 -9.74 16.98 -5.71
N TRP A 355 -9.73 16.95 -4.38
CA TRP A 355 -10.83 17.45 -3.57
C TRP A 355 -10.94 18.99 -3.62
N GLN A 356 -9.80 19.69 -3.60
CA GLN A 356 -9.74 21.15 -3.54
C GLN A 356 -9.14 21.74 -4.83
N ARG A 357 -9.49 22.99 -5.14
CA ARG A 357 -8.98 23.70 -6.33
C ARG A 357 -7.47 23.89 -6.32
N GLU A 358 -6.88 24.06 -5.13
CA GLU A 358 -5.44 24.23 -4.94
C GLU A 358 -4.61 23.00 -5.34
N TYR A 359 -5.24 21.81 -5.36
CA TYR A 359 -4.61 20.58 -5.82
C TYR A 359 -4.36 20.54 -7.34
N VAL A 360 -4.95 21.46 -8.10
CA VAL A 360 -4.86 21.54 -9.57
C VAL A 360 -4.40 22.91 -10.08
N SER A 361 -4.15 23.87 -9.19
CA SER A 361 -3.90 25.28 -9.53
C SER A 361 -2.70 25.48 -10.47
N GLU A 362 -1.63 24.70 -10.30
CA GLU A 362 -0.40 24.79 -11.11
C GLU A 362 -0.65 24.37 -12.57
N ILE A 363 -1.63 23.48 -12.80
CA ILE A 363 -1.99 23.03 -14.14
C ILE A 363 -3.01 23.97 -14.79
N LEU A 364 -3.94 24.53 -14.02
CA LEU A 364 -5.02 25.37 -14.58
C LEU A 364 -4.50 26.60 -15.34
N VAL A 365 -3.34 27.11 -14.97
CA VAL A 365 -2.68 28.24 -15.64
C VAL A 365 -1.96 27.86 -16.94
N LYS A 366 -1.84 26.55 -17.24
CA LYS A 366 -1.24 26.06 -18.48
C LYS A 366 -2.19 26.22 -19.66
N LYS A 367 -1.62 26.23 -20.86
CA LYS A 367 -2.40 26.24 -22.11
C LYS A 367 -3.22 24.95 -22.25
N ASP A 368 -4.31 25.01 -22.99
CA ASP A 368 -5.10 23.82 -23.33
C ASP A 368 -4.26 22.86 -24.16
N ASN A 369 -4.54 21.56 -24.02
CA ASN A 369 -3.79 20.47 -24.69
C ASN A 369 -2.27 20.50 -24.44
N SER A 370 -1.81 21.07 -23.32
CA SER A 370 -0.38 21.19 -23.01
C SER A 370 0.21 19.94 -22.35
N ILE A 371 -0.63 19.03 -21.85
CA ILE A 371 -0.20 17.79 -21.19
C ILE A 371 -0.50 16.63 -22.12
N TRP A 372 0.51 16.09 -22.77
CA TRP A 372 0.38 14.91 -23.63
C TRP A 372 0.39 13.63 -22.78
N LEU A 373 -0.63 12.78 -22.95
CA LEU A 373 -0.80 11.53 -22.21
C LEU A 373 -0.59 10.27 -23.07
N GLY A 374 -0.44 10.42 -24.38
CA GLY A 374 -0.44 9.28 -25.31
C GLY A 374 -1.82 8.63 -25.44
N LYS A 375 -1.86 7.30 -25.50
CA LYS A 375 -3.09 6.51 -25.57
C LYS A 375 -3.57 6.16 -24.16
N VAL A 376 -4.85 6.38 -23.89
CA VAL A 376 -5.48 6.09 -22.59
C VAL A 376 -6.73 5.24 -22.80
N LYS A 377 -6.79 4.05 -22.18
CA LYS A 377 -7.97 3.16 -22.26
C LYS A 377 -9.05 3.53 -21.25
N SER A 378 -8.69 3.97 -20.05
CA SER A 378 -9.63 4.39 -19.01
C SER A 378 -9.21 5.73 -18.41
N LEU A 379 -10.10 6.72 -18.46
CA LEU A 379 -9.86 8.05 -17.91
C LEU A 379 -10.91 8.38 -16.85
N THR A 380 -10.45 8.55 -15.61
CA THR A 380 -11.30 8.88 -14.45
C THR A 380 -10.83 10.18 -13.82
N LEU A 381 -11.67 11.21 -13.85
CA LEU A 381 -11.43 12.50 -13.19
C LEU A 381 -12.49 12.74 -12.11
N LYS A 382 -12.04 13.08 -10.91
CA LYS A 382 -12.94 13.30 -9.76
C LYS A 382 -12.66 14.62 -9.04
N GLY A 383 -13.74 15.30 -8.63
CA GLY A 383 -13.70 16.61 -7.98
C GLY A 383 -13.10 17.68 -8.88
N ASN A 384 -12.23 18.52 -8.33
CA ASN A 384 -11.52 19.59 -9.04
C ASN A 384 -10.60 19.08 -10.17
N ALA A 385 -10.28 17.78 -10.23
CA ALA A 385 -9.51 17.21 -11.33
C ALA A 385 -10.29 17.24 -12.66
N VAL A 386 -11.62 17.33 -12.61
CA VAL A 386 -12.46 17.48 -13.80
C VAL A 386 -12.05 18.72 -14.61
N ASN A 387 -11.80 19.86 -13.97
CA ASN A 387 -11.32 21.09 -14.62
C ASN A 387 -10.00 20.93 -15.41
N LEU A 388 -9.27 19.82 -15.24
CA LEU A 388 -8.05 19.55 -16.00
C LEU A 388 -8.31 19.00 -17.41
N LEU A 389 -9.53 18.54 -17.70
CA LEU A 389 -9.83 17.90 -18.97
C LEU A 389 -9.39 18.72 -20.22
N PRO A 390 -9.60 20.05 -20.31
CA PRO A 390 -9.12 20.84 -21.45
C PRO A 390 -7.59 20.92 -21.57
N LYS A 391 -6.87 20.61 -20.49
CA LYS A 391 -5.40 20.65 -20.42
C LYS A 391 -4.76 19.35 -20.91
N LEU A 392 -5.53 18.26 -20.92
CA LEU A 392 -5.08 16.94 -21.33
C LEU A 392 -5.17 16.79 -22.85
N LYS A 393 -4.11 16.26 -23.45
CA LYS A 393 -4.02 15.92 -24.87
C LYS A 393 -3.87 14.41 -25.01
N LEU A 394 -4.89 13.78 -25.57
CA LEU A 394 -4.88 12.37 -25.94
C LEU A 394 -4.37 12.20 -27.38
N HIS A 395 -3.86 11.01 -27.69
CA HIS A 395 -3.54 10.64 -29.07
C HIS A 395 -4.81 10.62 -29.95
N GLU A 396 -4.71 10.95 -31.24
CA GLU A 396 -5.87 11.03 -32.14
C GLU A 396 -6.55 9.66 -32.31
N ASP A 397 -5.75 8.59 -32.37
CA ASP A 397 -6.20 7.19 -32.39
C ASP A 397 -6.58 6.63 -31.01
N SER A 398 -6.81 7.48 -30.01
CA SER A 398 -7.22 6.97 -28.69
C SER A 398 -8.62 6.38 -28.74
N GLU A 399 -8.70 5.11 -28.36
CA GLU A 399 -9.94 4.38 -28.15
C GLU A 399 -10.16 4.20 -26.64
N ILE A 400 -10.86 5.14 -26.04
CA ILE A 400 -11.19 5.10 -24.61
C ILE A 400 -12.26 4.03 -24.41
N GLU A 401 -12.00 3.03 -23.58
CA GLU A 401 -13.02 2.10 -23.15
C GLU A 401 -13.96 2.76 -22.12
N LYS A 402 -13.39 3.44 -21.12
CA LYS A 402 -14.15 4.04 -20.01
C LYS A 402 -13.76 5.50 -19.80
N PHE A 403 -14.76 6.39 -19.88
CA PHE A 403 -14.62 7.80 -19.56
C PHE A 403 -15.56 8.14 -18.40
N TYR A 404 -14.99 8.55 -17.26
CA TYR A 404 -15.73 8.82 -16.04
C TYR A 404 -15.37 10.21 -15.47
N LEU A 405 -16.37 11.07 -15.33
CA LEU A 405 -16.25 12.37 -14.65
C LEU A 405 -17.25 12.44 -13.49
N ASP A 406 -16.79 12.93 -12.34
CA ASP A 406 -17.63 13.00 -11.13
C ASP A 406 -17.25 14.20 -10.27
N THR A 407 -18.21 15.10 -10.07
CA THR A 407 -18.07 16.21 -9.14
C THR A 407 -19.43 16.67 -8.60
N GLU A 408 -19.43 17.00 -7.31
CA GLU A 408 -20.60 17.50 -6.58
C GLU A 408 -20.68 19.04 -6.57
N SER A 409 -19.71 19.73 -7.17
CA SER A 409 -19.58 21.20 -7.13
C SER A 409 -19.52 21.81 -8.52
N GLY A 410 -20.35 22.84 -8.78
CA GLY A 410 -20.29 23.60 -10.03
C GLY A 410 -18.98 24.36 -10.24
N GLY A 411 -18.23 24.65 -9.17
CA GLY A 411 -16.90 25.27 -9.27
C GLY A 411 -15.88 24.36 -9.97
N ASP A 412 -16.04 23.05 -9.85
CA ASP A 412 -15.12 22.02 -10.34
C ASP A 412 -15.23 21.78 -11.86
N VAL A 413 -16.22 22.41 -12.52
CA VAL A 413 -16.41 22.39 -13.99
C VAL A 413 -16.31 23.78 -14.62
N SER A 414 -16.11 24.83 -13.83
CA SER A 414 -16.16 26.21 -14.29
C SER A 414 -15.21 26.52 -15.45
N PHE A 415 -14.01 25.92 -15.48
CA PHE A 415 -13.07 26.11 -16.58
C PHE A 415 -13.51 25.41 -17.87
N ILE A 416 -14.12 24.22 -17.76
CA ILE A 416 -14.66 23.51 -18.93
C ILE A 416 -15.81 24.29 -19.54
N LEU A 417 -16.68 24.88 -18.71
CA LEU A 417 -17.87 25.58 -19.20
C LEU A 417 -17.54 26.83 -20.04
N TRP A 418 -16.35 27.40 -19.88
CA TRP A 418 -15.84 28.49 -20.71
C TRP A 418 -15.24 28.02 -22.04
N ALA A 419 -14.96 26.74 -22.18
CA ALA A 419 -14.53 26.19 -23.46
C ALA A 419 -15.66 26.31 -24.50
N LYS A 420 -15.28 26.42 -25.78
CA LYS A 420 -16.24 26.36 -26.88
C LYS A 420 -16.92 24.99 -26.89
N ASP A 421 -18.17 24.93 -27.33
CA ASP A 421 -18.86 23.65 -27.53
C ASP A 421 -18.08 22.76 -28.51
N SER A 422 -18.06 21.47 -28.20
CA SER A 422 -17.30 20.44 -28.93
C SER A 422 -15.83 20.81 -29.19
N SER A 423 -15.16 21.43 -28.21
CA SER A 423 -13.73 21.78 -28.33
C SER A 423 -12.80 20.81 -27.61
N ILE A 424 -13.31 19.97 -26.70
CA ILE A 424 -12.52 19.01 -25.95
C ILE A 424 -12.59 17.65 -26.64
N TRP A 425 -11.54 17.29 -27.38
CA TRP A 425 -11.47 16.03 -28.10
C TRP A 425 -11.23 14.83 -27.16
N LEU A 426 -12.11 13.83 -27.24
CA LEU A 426 -11.97 12.57 -26.50
C LEU A 426 -11.63 11.37 -27.39
N GLY A 427 -11.75 11.50 -28.72
CA GLY A 427 -11.62 10.34 -29.62
C GLY A 427 -12.87 9.47 -29.62
N LYS A 428 -12.67 8.14 -29.63
CA LYS A 428 -13.75 7.15 -29.55
C LYS A 428 -13.93 6.68 -28.11
N VAL A 429 -15.17 6.61 -27.63
CA VAL A 429 -15.54 6.05 -26.31
C VAL A 429 -16.36 4.79 -26.53
N LYS A 430 -15.78 3.61 -26.29
CA LYS A 430 -16.35 2.31 -26.66
C LYS A 430 -17.34 1.75 -25.65
N LYS A 431 -16.93 1.56 -24.39
CA LYS A 431 -17.77 0.87 -23.39
C LYS A 431 -18.67 1.85 -22.66
N SER A 432 -18.10 2.80 -21.92
CA SER A 432 -18.93 3.67 -21.07
C SER A 432 -18.47 5.12 -21.01
N LEU A 433 -19.42 6.04 -21.19
CA LEU A 433 -19.28 7.47 -20.90
C LEU A 433 -20.19 7.79 -19.71
N LYS A 434 -19.62 8.08 -18.53
CA LYS A 434 -20.37 8.36 -17.31
C LYS A 434 -20.05 9.75 -16.75
N LEU A 435 -21.07 10.59 -16.59
CA LEU A 435 -20.95 11.92 -16.00
C LEU A 435 -21.88 12.05 -14.79
N TYR A 436 -21.29 12.27 -13.61
CA TYR A 436 -22.03 12.38 -12.34
C TYR A 436 -22.01 13.80 -11.77
N GLY A 437 -23.17 14.23 -11.25
CA GLY A 437 -23.33 15.53 -10.62
C GLY A 437 -23.14 16.67 -11.61
N TYR A 438 -22.36 17.68 -11.23
CA TYR A 438 -22.08 18.83 -12.10
C TYR A 438 -21.22 18.45 -13.30
N ALA A 439 -20.58 17.28 -13.32
CA ALA A 439 -19.87 16.80 -14.50
C ALA A 439 -20.80 16.63 -15.72
N ALA A 440 -22.11 16.37 -15.52
CA ALA A 440 -23.08 16.30 -16.61
C ALA A 440 -23.07 17.58 -17.47
N SER A 441 -22.93 18.75 -16.84
CA SER A 441 -22.89 20.05 -17.52
C SER A 441 -21.74 20.21 -18.53
N THR A 442 -20.74 19.32 -18.48
CA THR A 442 -19.60 19.34 -19.41
C THR A 442 -19.90 18.71 -20.75
N LEU A 443 -20.99 17.93 -20.88
CA LEU A 443 -21.33 17.18 -22.09
C LEU A 443 -21.28 18.01 -23.40
N PRO A 444 -21.83 19.24 -23.47
CA PRO A 444 -21.78 20.04 -24.71
C PRO A 444 -20.37 20.41 -25.15
N LYS A 445 -19.39 20.36 -24.23
CA LYS A 445 -18.00 20.74 -24.47
C LYS A 445 -17.17 19.59 -25.02
N LEU A 446 -17.63 18.36 -24.82
CA LEU A 446 -16.96 17.14 -25.29
C LEU A 446 -17.16 16.98 -26.80
N LYS A 447 -16.13 16.51 -27.48
CA LYS A 447 -16.12 16.17 -28.89
C LYS A 447 -15.70 14.71 -29.04
N LEU A 448 -16.63 13.90 -29.54
CA LEU A 448 -16.41 12.51 -29.89
C LEU A 448 -16.11 12.39 -31.38
N HIS A 449 -15.48 11.29 -31.77
CA HIS A 449 -15.28 10.93 -33.17
C HIS A 449 -16.63 10.76 -33.90
N GLU A 450 -16.67 10.95 -35.21
CA GLU A 450 -17.89 10.78 -36.02
C GLU A 450 -18.42 9.33 -35.95
N ASP A 451 -17.52 8.36 -36.12
CA ASP A 451 -17.79 6.93 -35.92
C ASP A 451 -17.79 6.48 -34.44
N ASN A 452 -18.15 7.35 -33.50
CA ASN A 452 -18.22 6.96 -32.11
C ASN A 452 -19.37 5.95 -31.88
N GLU A 453 -19.06 4.83 -31.24
CA GLU A 453 -20.03 3.82 -30.82
C GLU A 453 -19.83 3.55 -29.33
N THR A 454 -20.76 4.02 -28.50
CA THR A 454 -20.71 3.84 -27.05
C THR A 454 -21.76 2.84 -26.60
N GLU A 455 -21.35 1.82 -25.83
CA GLU A 455 -22.29 0.84 -25.26
C GLU A 455 -23.21 1.48 -24.21
N GLU A 456 -22.66 2.30 -23.31
CA GLU A 456 -23.42 2.94 -22.22
C GLU A 456 -23.08 4.43 -22.09
N LEU A 457 -24.09 5.29 -22.22
CA LEU A 457 -24.04 6.69 -21.81
C LEU A 457 -24.88 6.86 -20.54
N TRP A 458 -24.23 7.21 -19.42
CA TRP A 458 -24.92 7.43 -18.14
C TRP A 458 -24.68 8.85 -17.63
N LEU A 459 -25.78 9.57 -17.42
CA LEU A 459 -25.79 10.92 -16.86
C LEU A 459 -26.62 10.94 -15.57
N ASP A 460 -25.99 11.34 -14.46
CA ASP A 460 -26.65 11.58 -13.17
C ASP A 460 -26.58 13.07 -12.85
N ALA A 461 -27.74 13.72 -12.78
CA ALA A 461 -27.86 15.13 -12.45
C ALA A 461 -28.85 15.36 -11.29
N LYS A 462 -28.38 15.18 -10.05
CA LYS A 462 -29.19 15.37 -8.83
C LYS A 462 -29.80 16.77 -8.67
N LYS A 463 -29.25 17.79 -9.33
CA LYS A 463 -29.72 19.18 -9.30
C LYS A 463 -29.96 19.71 -10.71
N GLU A 464 -30.94 20.60 -10.87
CA GLU A 464 -31.25 21.28 -12.14
C GLU A 464 -30.04 22.05 -12.71
N GLU A 465 -29.25 22.67 -11.82
CA GLU A 465 -28.03 23.39 -12.19
C GLU A 465 -27.01 22.51 -12.91
N CYS A 466 -26.98 21.21 -12.63
CA CYS A 466 -26.06 20.25 -13.25
C CYS A 466 -26.31 20.07 -14.75
N VAL A 467 -27.48 20.47 -15.27
CA VAL A 467 -27.82 20.40 -16.71
C VAL A 467 -28.02 21.77 -17.35
N SER A 468 -27.85 22.86 -16.60
CA SER A 468 -28.14 24.23 -17.07
C SER A 468 -27.42 24.60 -18.37
N SER A 469 -26.13 24.25 -18.51
CA SER A 469 -25.35 24.48 -19.74
C SER A 469 -25.90 23.69 -20.93
N ILE A 470 -26.34 22.45 -20.71
CA ILE A 470 -26.93 21.60 -21.75
C ILE A 470 -28.26 22.19 -22.19
N LEU A 471 -29.10 22.65 -21.27
CA LEU A 471 -30.40 23.23 -21.60
C LEU A 471 -30.29 24.52 -22.42
N SER A 472 -29.19 25.26 -22.27
CA SER A 472 -28.90 26.43 -23.10
C SER A 472 -28.43 26.08 -24.52
N ALA A 473 -28.06 24.83 -24.78
CA ALA A 473 -27.65 24.37 -26.09
C ALA A 473 -28.84 24.32 -27.07
N GLY A 474 -28.53 24.37 -28.36
CA GLY A 474 -29.54 24.17 -29.41
C GLY A 474 -30.14 22.77 -29.35
N ASP A 475 -31.35 22.61 -29.90
CA ASP A 475 -31.91 21.27 -30.04
C ASP A 475 -31.05 20.47 -31.02
N ARG A 476 -30.81 19.19 -30.70
CA ARG A 476 -29.94 18.28 -31.46
C ARG A 476 -28.54 18.86 -31.74
N SER A 477 -28.01 19.70 -30.86
CA SER A 477 -26.68 20.29 -31.05
C SER A 477 -25.55 19.44 -30.45
N ILE A 478 -25.85 18.50 -29.55
CA ILE A 478 -24.86 17.67 -28.85
C ILE A 478 -24.72 16.33 -29.56
N TRP A 479 -23.70 16.19 -30.39
CA TRP A 479 -23.40 14.95 -31.10
C TRP A 479 -22.79 13.88 -30.19
N LEU A 480 -23.37 12.69 -30.19
CA LEU A 480 -22.89 11.54 -29.42
C LEU A 480 -22.46 10.33 -30.27
N GLY A 481 -22.72 10.33 -31.58
CA GLY A 481 -22.54 9.15 -32.43
C GLY A 481 -23.63 8.11 -32.20
N ARG A 482 -23.25 6.83 -32.18
CA ARG A 482 -24.13 5.71 -31.84
C ARG A 482 -24.04 5.39 -30.35
N VAL A 483 -25.19 5.21 -29.70
CA VAL A 483 -25.33 4.90 -28.27
C VAL A 483 -26.33 3.74 -28.12
N LYS A 484 -25.85 2.60 -27.60
CA LYS A 484 -26.69 1.41 -27.38
C LYS A 484 -27.59 1.57 -26.17
N SER A 485 -27.04 1.99 -25.03
CA SER A 485 -27.78 2.21 -23.79
C SER A 485 -27.64 3.65 -23.31
N LEU A 486 -28.77 4.31 -23.06
CA LEU A 486 -28.83 5.65 -22.50
C LEU A 486 -29.52 5.60 -21.14
N ARG A 487 -28.79 5.97 -20.08
CA ARG A 487 -29.31 6.06 -18.72
C ARG A 487 -29.28 7.51 -18.23
N LEU A 488 -30.46 8.04 -17.91
CA LEU A 488 -30.65 9.40 -17.42
C LEU A 488 -31.28 9.36 -16.03
N GLU A 489 -30.58 9.90 -15.04
CA GLU A 489 -31.08 10.00 -13.68
C GLU A 489 -31.43 11.44 -13.28
N PHE A 490 -32.50 11.58 -12.49
CA PHE A 490 -32.94 12.87 -11.93
C PHE A 490 -33.19 13.93 -13.02
N TYR A 491 -32.53 15.10 -12.95
CA TYR A 491 -32.73 16.17 -13.91
C TYR A 491 -32.09 15.89 -15.28
N ALA A 492 -31.31 14.80 -15.42
CA ALA A 492 -30.64 14.46 -16.68
C ALA A 492 -31.62 14.17 -17.82
N ILE A 493 -32.84 13.73 -17.53
CA ILE A 493 -33.89 13.50 -18.54
C ILE A 493 -34.22 14.76 -19.37
N SER A 494 -34.06 15.96 -18.79
CA SER A 494 -34.37 17.22 -19.46
C SER A 494 -33.48 17.53 -20.66
N ILE A 495 -32.37 16.79 -20.84
CA ILE A 495 -31.42 17.03 -21.92
C ILE A 495 -31.79 16.33 -23.23
N LEU A 496 -32.75 15.39 -23.22
CA LEU A 496 -33.08 14.56 -24.38
C LEU A 496 -33.24 15.37 -25.70
N PRO A 497 -33.93 16.53 -25.72
CA PRO A 497 -34.05 17.34 -26.95
C PRO A 497 -32.72 17.87 -27.50
N LYS A 498 -31.70 17.94 -26.66
CA LYS A 498 -30.39 18.53 -26.98
C LYS A 498 -29.44 17.50 -27.58
N LEU A 499 -29.69 16.21 -27.35
CA LEU A 499 -28.87 15.13 -27.86
C LEU A 499 -29.13 14.89 -29.35
N ARG A 500 -28.06 14.57 -30.08
CA ARG A 500 -28.07 14.14 -31.47
C ARG A 500 -27.30 12.84 -31.59
N LEU A 501 -28.00 11.79 -32.00
CA LEU A 501 -27.40 10.51 -32.34
C LEU A 501 -27.20 10.40 -33.85
N HIS A 502 -26.42 9.40 -34.27
CA HIS A 502 -26.28 9.04 -35.67
C HIS A 502 -27.62 8.54 -36.26
N GLU A 503 -27.85 8.75 -37.55
CA GLU A 503 -29.13 8.45 -38.22
C GLU A 503 -29.47 6.95 -38.24
N ASP A 504 -28.45 6.10 -38.21
CA ASP A 504 -28.56 4.64 -38.14
C ASP A 504 -28.54 4.07 -36.71
N ASN A 505 -28.61 4.94 -35.69
CA ASN A 505 -28.50 4.49 -34.32
C ASN A 505 -29.65 3.57 -33.93
N VAL A 506 -29.32 2.34 -33.53
CA VAL A 506 -30.26 1.40 -32.90
C VAL A 506 -29.97 1.39 -31.40
N MET A 507 -30.85 2.04 -30.62
CA MET A 507 -30.76 2.06 -29.17
C MET A 507 -31.42 0.81 -28.58
N ASP A 508 -30.65 0.05 -27.81
CA ASP A 508 -31.11 -1.16 -27.12
C ASP A 508 -31.95 -0.82 -25.89
N SER A 509 -31.56 0.21 -25.13
CA SER A 509 -32.26 0.58 -23.90
C SER A 509 -32.19 2.08 -23.59
N LEU A 510 -33.31 2.62 -23.11
CA LEU A 510 -33.41 3.93 -22.48
C LEU A 510 -33.91 3.76 -21.05
N GLU A 511 -33.03 4.02 -20.07
CA GLU A 511 -33.36 3.99 -18.65
C GLU A 511 -33.55 5.41 -18.12
N ILE A 512 -34.73 5.67 -17.56
CA ILE A 512 -35.04 6.92 -16.87
C ILE A 512 -35.29 6.58 -15.40
N VAL A 513 -34.42 7.06 -14.52
CA VAL A 513 -34.42 6.65 -13.10
C VAL A 513 -34.55 7.87 -12.20
N ASN A 514 -35.24 7.71 -11.06
CA ASN A 514 -35.32 8.71 -9.99
C ASN A 514 -35.88 10.09 -10.42
N VAL A 515 -36.82 10.11 -11.36
CA VAL A 515 -37.50 11.34 -11.79
C VAL A 515 -38.75 11.58 -10.95
N SER A 516 -38.81 12.72 -10.25
CA SER A 516 -40.00 13.09 -9.46
C SER A 516 -41.06 13.79 -10.30
N ARG A 517 -42.32 13.76 -9.83
CA ARG A 517 -43.43 14.49 -10.47
C ARG A 517 -43.13 16.00 -10.55
N ASP A 518 -42.51 16.57 -9.52
CA ASP A 518 -42.16 18.00 -9.51
C ASP A 518 -41.13 18.36 -10.59
N MET A 519 -40.18 17.46 -10.87
CA MET A 519 -39.25 17.61 -11.98
C MET A 519 -40.01 17.67 -13.31
N LEU A 520 -41.03 16.82 -13.50
CA LEU A 520 -41.88 16.78 -14.69
C LEU A 520 -42.91 17.92 -14.78
N GLN A 521 -43.21 18.63 -13.69
CA GLN A 521 -44.25 19.67 -13.67
C GLN A 521 -43.72 21.09 -13.83
N LYS A 522 -42.46 21.35 -13.48
CA LYS A 522 -41.80 22.60 -13.86
C LYS A 522 -41.78 22.66 -15.39
N GLY A 523 -42.43 23.67 -15.97
CA GLY A 523 -42.86 23.82 -17.38
C GLY A 523 -41.85 23.58 -18.53
N PHE A 524 -40.66 23.06 -18.24
CA PHE A 524 -39.79 22.42 -19.22
C PHE A 524 -40.43 21.19 -19.87
N PHE A 525 -41.19 20.38 -19.13
CA PHE A 525 -41.65 19.08 -19.63
C PHE A 525 -42.93 19.06 -20.44
N SER A 526 -43.80 20.08 -20.45
CA SER A 526 -44.98 20.02 -21.33
C SER A 526 -44.57 20.03 -22.81
N ASN A 527 -43.63 20.91 -23.17
CA ASN A 527 -43.03 20.94 -24.51
C ASN A 527 -41.98 19.85 -24.68
N THR A 528 -41.20 19.53 -23.64
CA THR A 528 -40.18 18.47 -23.72
C THR A 528 -40.78 17.07 -23.73
N ILE A 529 -42.01 16.82 -23.27
CA ILE A 529 -42.67 15.50 -23.43
C ILE A 529 -43.16 15.34 -24.87
N GLU A 530 -43.67 16.39 -25.53
CA GLU A 530 -43.97 16.31 -26.97
C GLU A 530 -42.69 16.24 -27.82
N LEU A 531 -41.64 16.98 -27.45
CA LEU A 531 -40.32 16.91 -28.10
C LEU A 531 -39.59 15.61 -27.79
N ALA A 532 -39.70 15.08 -26.57
CA ALA A 532 -39.15 13.78 -26.20
C ALA A 532 -39.98 12.69 -26.84
N ARG A 533 -41.30 12.81 -26.96
CA ARG A 533 -42.12 11.88 -27.75
C ARG A 533 -41.70 11.91 -29.22
N SER A 534 -41.52 13.09 -29.81
CA SER A 534 -41.04 13.25 -31.18
C SER A 534 -39.60 12.76 -31.34
N ALA A 535 -38.73 12.99 -30.34
CA ALA A 535 -37.36 12.52 -30.32
C ALA A 535 -37.30 11.01 -30.09
N LEU A 536 -38.17 10.44 -29.25
CA LEU A 536 -38.35 9.01 -29.06
C LEU A 536 -38.93 8.38 -30.32
N GLU A 537 -39.85 9.03 -31.03
CA GLU A 537 -40.34 8.57 -32.34
C GLU A 537 -39.23 8.60 -33.40
N VAL A 538 -38.25 9.50 -33.28
CA VAL A 538 -37.04 9.56 -34.13
C VAL A 538 -35.96 8.57 -33.69
N LEU A 539 -35.79 8.34 -32.39
CA LEU A 539 -34.82 7.41 -31.80
C LEU A 539 -35.32 5.96 -31.86
N PHE A 540 -36.63 5.77 -31.88
CA PHE A 540 -37.35 4.50 -31.99
C PHE A 540 -38.38 4.61 -33.13
N PRO A 541 -37.96 4.65 -34.40
CA PRO A 541 -38.87 4.68 -35.53
C PRO A 541 -39.63 3.35 -35.63
N SER A 542 -40.78 3.28 -34.95
CA SER A 542 -41.85 2.26 -35.04
C SER A 542 -41.49 0.95 -35.75
N LYS A 543 -40.61 0.15 -35.13
CA LYS A 543 -40.49 -1.30 -35.37
C LYS A 543 -40.16 -2.03 -34.07
N THR A 544 -41.04 -1.93 -33.07
CA THR A 544 -41.47 -2.97 -32.10
C THR A 544 -42.15 -2.28 -30.92
N GLY A 545 -43.26 -2.88 -30.45
CA GLY A 545 -44.16 -2.30 -29.45
C GLY A 545 -43.71 -2.44 -28.00
#